data_AF-A0A848U9R7-F1
#
_entry.id   AF-A0A848U9R7-F1
#
_cell.length_a   1.000
_cell.length_b   1.000
_cell.length_c   1.000
_cell.angle_alpha   90.00
_cell.angle_beta   90.00
_cell.angle_gamma   90.00
#
_symmetry.space_group_name_H-M   'P 1'
#
loop_
_entity.id
_entity.type
_entity.pdbx_description
1 polymer ?
#
loop_
_entity_poly.entity_id
_entity_poly.type
_entity_poly.pdbx_seq_one_letter_code
_entity_poly.pdbx_strand_id
1 'polypeptide(L)'
;MNEGETPGAAHAAAGGGLSFADMYDAHVEEVYRFVFRRCRDHALAEDITQETFMAAIRKADDPSTLSVGWLMTVARNRLVDV
;
A
#
# COMPACT_ATOMS: atom_id res chain seq x y z
N MET A 1 -8.06 -31.94 6.37
CA MET A 1 -8.25 -30.95 5.29
C MET A 1 -9.22 -29.92 5.80
N ASN A 2 -8.71 -28.97 6.56
CA ASN A 2 -9.45 -27.80 7.03
C ASN A 2 -8.45 -26.65 7.17
N GLU A 3 -8.91 -25.48 6.75
CA GLU A 3 -8.51 -24.15 7.25
C GLU A 3 -7.13 -23.69 6.74
N GLY A 4 -7.03 -22.84 5.71
CA GLY A 4 -7.84 -21.64 5.48
C GLY A 4 -7.39 -20.45 6.33
N GLU A 5 -6.29 -20.58 7.08
CA GLU A 5 -5.70 -19.47 7.83
C GLU A 5 -4.45 -19.00 7.09
N THR A 6 -4.62 -18.13 6.09
CA THR A 6 -3.57 -17.13 5.84
C THR A 6 -3.54 -16.27 7.12
N PRO A 7 -2.45 -16.27 7.89
CA PRO A 7 -2.35 -15.35 9.01
C PRO A 7 -2.30 -13.96 8.38
N GLY A 8 -3.43 -13.25 8.42
CA GLY A 8 -3.49 -11.83 8.15
C GLY A 8 -2.47 -11.18 9.07
N ALA A 9 -1.41 -10.68 8.47
CA ALA A 9 -0.17 -10.29 9.10
C ALA A 9 -0.41 -9.32 10.26
N ALA A 10 -0.48 -9.86 11.47
CA ALA A 10 -0.13 -9.11 12.67
C ALA A 10 1.40 -9.08 12.74
N HIS A 11 2.04 -8.36 11.82
CA HIS A 11 3.44 -7.96 11.98
C HIS A 11 3.47 -6.74 12.90
N ALA A 12 2.89 -6.89 14.09
CA ALA A 12 3.13 -5.97 15.19
C ALA A 12 4.64 -5.97 15.42
N ALA A 13 5.31 -4.91 14.95
CA ALA A 13 6.70 -4.67 15.28
C ALA A 13 6.84 -4.81 16.80
N ALA A 14 7.88 -5.49 17.27
CA ALA A 14 8.09 -5.86 18.67
C ALA A 14 8.26 -4.66 19.65
N GLY A 15 7.77 -3.47 19.29
CA GLY A 15 7.59 -2.32 20.14
C GLY A 15 6.47 -1.42 19.60
N GLY A 16 5.21 -1.72 19.94
CA GLY A 16 4.06 -0.80 20.07
C GLY A 16 3.66 0.17 18.93
N GLY A 17 4.39 0.27 17.82
CA GLY A 17 4.15 1.21 16.74
C GLY A 17 3.60 0.54 15.48
N LEU A 18 2.90 1.33 14.65
CA LEU A 18 2.48 0.92 13.30
C LEU A 18 3.73 0.57 12.48
N SER A 19 3.76 -0.60 11.83
CA SER A 19 4.81 -0.95 10.89
C SER A 19 4.41 -0.62 9.45
N PHE A 20 5.39 -0.55 8.55
CA PHE A 20 5.12 -0.42 7.11
C PHE A 20 4.35 -1.62 6.55
N ALA A 21 4.52 -2.81 7.13
CA ALA A 21 3.75 -4.00 6.75
C ALA A 21 2.28 -3.82 7.13
N ASP A 22 1.98 -3.35 8.35
CA ASP A 22 0.60 -3.09 8.78
C ASP A 22 -0.06 -1.99 7.92
N MET A 23 0.69 -0.93 7.60
CA MET A 23 0.22 0.12 6.68
C MET A 23 -0.05 -0.43 5.27
N TYR A 24 0.80 -1.35 4.79
CA TYR A 24 0.63 -2.00 3.49
C TYR A 24 -0.63 -2.87 3.50
N ASP A 25 -0.77 -3.79 4.45
CA ASP A 25 -1.91 -4.69 4.55
C ASP A 25 -3.23 -3.94 4.71
N ALA A 26 -3.22 -2.82 5.43
CA ALA A 26 -4.41 -1.98 5.62
C ALA A 26 -4.84 -1.21 4.35
N HIS A 27 -3.92 -0.87 3.44
CA HIS A 27 -4.19 0.08 2.36
C HIS A 27 -3.92 -0.43 0.94
N VAL A 28 -3.25 -1.57 0.77
CA VAL A 28 -2.85 -2.09 -0.55
C VAL A 28 -4.06 -2.31 -1.46
N GLU A 29 -5.14 -2.89 -0.93
CA GLU A 29 -6.34 -3.17 -1.72
C GLU A 29 -7.04 -1.88 -2.17
N GLU A 30 -7.10 -0.87 -1.30
CA GLU A 30 -7.73 0.41 -1.60
C GLU A 30 -6.97 1.16 -2.69
N VAL A 31 -5.63 1.25 -2.56
CA VAL A 31 -4.75 1.88 -3.54
C VAL A 31 -4.81 1.13 -4.86
N TYR A 32 -4.71 -0.20 -4.85
CA TYR A 32 -4.79 -1.02 -6.05
C TYR A 32 -6.12 -0.82 -6.79
N ARG A 33 -7.26 -0.91 -6.08
CA ARG A 33 -8.58 -0.70 -6.68
C ARG A 33 -8.73 0.72 -7.22
N PHE A 34 -8.19 1.73 -6.54
CA PHE A 34 -8.20 3.11 -7.01
C PHE A 34 -7.45 3.24 -8.35
N VAL A 35 -6.27 2.63 -8.46
CA VAL A 35 -5.43 2.69 -9.67
C VAL A 35 -6.07 1.89 -10.80
N PHE A 36 -6.44 0.63 -10.54
CA PHE A 36 -7.03 -0.26 -11.53
C PHE A 36 -8.31 0.31 -12.16
N ARG A 37 -9.17 0.97 -11.37
CA ARG A 37 -10.39 1.61 -11.90
C ARG A 37 -10.11 2.66 -12.98
N ARG A 38 -8.91 3.25 -12.99
CA ARG A 38 -8.49 4.32 -13.90
C ARG A 38 -7.72 3.82 -15.11
N CYS A 39 -6.74 2.94 -14.91
CA CYS A 39 -5.94 2.42 -16.03
C CYS A 39 -6.57 1.22 -16.75
N ARG A 40 -7.40 0.43 -16.04
CA ARG A 40 -7.98 -0.84 -16.53
C ARG A 40 -6.94 -1.87 -17.00
N ASP A 41 -5.72 -1.77 -16.48
CA ASP A 41 -4.61 -2.67 -16.75
C ASP A 41 -4.08 -3.22 -15.43
N HIS A 42 -4.04 -4.54 -15.30
CA HIS A 42 -3.59 -5.20 -14.08
C HIS A 42 -2.11 -4.99 -13.80
N ALA A 43 -1.25 -5.12 -14.82
CA ALA A 43 0.19 -4.99 -14.65
C ALA A 43 0.58 -3.56 -14.27
N LEU A 44 -0.01 -2.57 -14.94
CA LEU A 44 0.22 -1.17 -14.62
C LEU A 44 -0.33 -0.80 -13.23
N ALA A 45 -1.48 -1.37 -12.84
CA ALA A 45 -2.04 -1.13 -11.51
C ALA A 45 -1.16 -1.72 -10.40
N GLU A 46 -0.62 -2.92 -10.59
CA GLU A 46 0.32 -3.55 -9.66
C GLU A 46 1.58 -2.71 -9.51
N ASP A 47 2.19 -2.30 -10.63
CA ASP A 47 3.43 -1.52 -10.65
C ASP A 47 3.25 -0.18 -9.91
N ILE A 48 2.25 0.62 -10.27
CA ILE A 48 1.98 1.91 -9.62
C ILE A 48 1.68 1.72 -8.12
N THR A 49 0.99 0.65 -7.74
CA THR A 49 0.72 0.36 -6.33
C THR A 49 2.03 0.08 -5.59
N GLN A 50 2.90 -0.77 -6.13
CA GLN A 50 4.21 -1.05 -5.53
C GLN A 50 5.05 0.22 -5.42
N GLU A 51 5.12 1.02 -6.48
CA GLU A 51 5.85 2.29 -6.47
C GLU A 51 5.34 3.26 -5.41
N THR A 52 4.03 3.29 -5.18
CA THR A 52 3.39 4.15 -4.17
C THR A 52 3.85 3.78 -2.76
N PHE A 53 3.86 2.50 -2.41
CA PHE A 53 4.34 2.05 -1.10
C PHE A 53 5.86 2.14 -0.97
N MET A 54 6.61 1.92 -2.05
CA MET A 54 8.05 2.19 -2.04
C MET A 54 8.36 3.68 -1.84
N ALA A 55 7.52 4.58 -2.37
CA ALA A 55 7.65 6.00 -2.10
C ALA A 55 7.38 6.34 -0.63
N ALA A 56 6.41 5.67 0.02
CA ALA A 56 6.16 5.83 1.46
C ALA A 56 7.39 5.45 2.30
N ILE A 57 7.96 4.27 2.05
CA ILE A 57 9.14 3.77 2.77
C ILE A 57 10.35 4.71 2.61
N ARG A 58 10.53 5.30 1.43
CA ARG A 58 11.60 6.28 1.20
C ARG A 58 11.32 7.65 1.83
N LYS A 59 10.05 7.97 2.12
CA LYS A 59 9.63 9.30 2.54
C LYS A 59 9.74 9.50 4.06
N ALA A 60 9.45 8.46 4.83
CA ALA A 60 9.42 8.54 6.29
C ALA A 60 10.04 7.29 6.90
N ASP A 61 10.66 7.44 8.07
CA ASP A 61 11.12 6.31 8.88
C ASP A 61 9.98 5.73 9.74
N ASP A 62 8.94 6.53 10.01
CA ASP A 62 7.76 6.17 10.79
C ASP A 62 6.48 6.25 9.91
N PRO A 63 5.82 5.11 9.63
CA PRO A 63 4.62 5.07 8.79
C PRO A 63 3.42 5.79 9.42
N SER A 64 3.39 6.00 10.74
CA SER A 64 2.30 6.72 11.41
C SER A 64 2.20 8.20 11.00
N THR A 65 3.27 8.74 10.41
CA THR A 65 3.32 10.10 9.86
C THR A 65 2.69 10.21 8.47
N LEU A 66 2.41 9.08 7.83
CA LEU A 66 1.81 9.01 6.50
C LEU A 66 0.31 8.78 6.61
N SER A 67 -0.42 9.23 5.59
CA SER A 67 -1.86 9.06 5.51
C SER A 67 -2.25 8.37 4.21
N VAL A 68 -3.40 7.71 4.22
CA VAL A 68 -4.01 7.17 3.00
C VAL A 68 -4.20 8.25 1.93
N GLY A 69 -4.54 9.50 2.32
CA GLY A 69 -4.66 10.62 1.39
C GLY A 69 -3.34 10.95 0.68
N TRP A 70 -2.21 10.82 1.37
CA TRP A 70 -0.90 10.97 0.76
C TRP A 70 -0.60 9.82 -0.22
N LEU A 71 -0.88 8.56 0.15
CA LEU A 71 -0.73 7.41 -0.74
C LEU A 71 -1.55 7.60 -2.02
N MET A 72 -2.82 8.03 -1.89
CA MET A 72 -3.70 8.30 -3.03
C MET A 72 -3.17 9.44 -3.92
N THR A 73 -2.55 10.45 -3.32
CA THR A 73 -1.93 11.55 -4.06
C THR A 73 -0.75 11.05 -4.90
N VAL A 74 0.12 10.24 -4.32
CA VAL A 74 1.26 9.65 -5.03
C VAL A 74 0.78 8.73 -6.17
N ALA A 75 -0.17 7.83 -5.89
CA ALA A 75 -0.72 6.93 -6.89
C ALA A 75 -1.38 7.69 -8.06
N ARG A 76 -2.11 8.78 -7.76
CA ARG A 76 -2.69 9.66 -8.78
C ARG A 76 -1.62 10.32 -9.64
N ASN A 77 -0.54 10.81 -9.04
CA ASN A 77 0.53 11.47 -9.80
C ASN A 77 1.22 10.48 -10.73
N ARG A 78 1.52 9.27 -10.25
CA ARG A 78 2.07 8.19 -11.09
C ARG A 78 1.17 7.84 -12.26
N LEU A 79 -0.14 7.78 -12.06
CA LEU A 79 -1.11 7.58 -13.15
C LEU A 79 -1.11 8.66 -14.23
N VAL A 80 -0.67 9.88 -13.90
CA VAL A 80 -0.59 10.99 -14.87
C VAL A 80 0.75 10.99 -15.61
N ASP A 81 1.79 10.42 -15.00
CA ASP A 81 3.16 10.41 -15.54
C ASP A 81 3.44 9.22 -16.48
N VAL A 82 2.53 8.24 -16.57
CA VAL A 82 2.64 7.04 -17.42
C VAL A 82 2.15 7.26 -18.85
#